data_AF-A0A3P8P769-F1
#
_entry.id   AF-A0A3P8P769-F1
#
_cell.length_a   1.000
_cell.length_b   1.000
_cell.length_c   1.000
_cell.angle_alpha   90.00
_cell.angle_beta   90.00
_cell.angle_gamma   90.00
#
_symmetry.space_group_name_H-M   'P 1'
#
loop_
_entity.id
_entity.type
_entity.pdbx_description
1 polymer ?
#
loop_
_entity_poly.entity_id
_entity_poly.type
_entity_poly.pdbx_seq_one_letter_code
_entity_poly.pdbx_strand_id
1 'polypeptide(L)'
;MSSSPRVGVVRRSMLTDPLLIKAPLGRSRSKGFAVPGPDFTFGTSSNWLRDGGVAEALSSWNVQPRQEESAAQHADFVSLNREAVKSGMVTPKELSQYRAQRAQSSASELRHGRLPRCRDQVPDITFGVRNRPSSPMSDVLSHQYAQRWLHDQLKNQTNNLKCKMKPGCIPDTRTSLLRRSKSLPVIETPPKPARFAQVGPALDTFRDQETRVRAFGARRSSSQTQRSVLRTARHEEPGGKRVEPL
;
A
#
# COMPACT_ATOMS: atom_id res chain seq x y z
N MET A 1 33.66 -34.60 16.60
CA MET A 1 33.56 -33.43 15.70
C MET A 1 34.32 -33.78 14.43
N SER A 2 33.63 -34.16 13.35
CA SER A 2 34.30 -34.57 12.11
C SER A 2 34.87 -33.33 11.41
N SER A 3 36.17 -33.10 11.60
CA SER A 3 36.92 -32.02 10.98
C SER A 3 37.23 -32.40 9.54
N SER A 4 36.44 -31.89 8.60
CA SER A 4 36.84 -31.90 7.19
C SER A 4 38.16 -31.11 7.06
N PRO A 5 39.21 -31.68 6.42
CA PRO A 5 40.48 -30.99 6.28
C PRO A 5 40.28 -29.67 5.53
N ARG A 6 40.62 -28.55 6.17
CA ARG A 6 40.53 -27.20 5.57
C ARG A 6 41.93 -26.61 5.46
N VAL A 7 42.21 -26.06 4.29
CA VAL A 7 43.45 -25.32 4.00
C VAL A 7 43.20 -23.85 4.30
N GLY A 8 44.05 -23.25 5.15
CA GLY A 8 44.02 -21.81 5.47
C GLY A 8 43.47 -21.45 6.86
N VAL A 9 43.46 -20.13 7.15
CA VAL A 9 43.05 -19.58 8.46
C VAL A 9 41.53 -19.50 8.57
N VAL A 10 40.97 -20.05 9.65
CA VAL A 10 39.53 -19.97 9.95
C VAL A 10 39.20 -18.57 10.46
N ARG A 11 38.47 -17.79 9.66
CA ARG A 11 38.01 -16.44 10.03
C ARG A 11 36.72 -16.54 10.84
N ARG A 12 36.50 -15.63 11.80
CA ARG A 12 35.27 -15.58 12.61
C ARG A 12 34.00 -15.47 11.76
N SER A 13 34.06 -14.76 10.64
CA SER A 13 32.95 -14.64 9.68
C SER A 13 32.48 -15.99 9.11
N MET A 14 33.34 -17.01 9.05
CA MET A 14 32.97 -18.35 8.59
C MET A 14 32.04 -19.10 9.55
N LEU A 15 31.89 -18.63 10.80
CA LEU A 15 30.99 -19.21 11.80
C LEU A 15 29.64 -18.50 11.89
N THR A 16 29.53 -17.30 11.31
CA THR A 16 28.34 -16.43 11.39
C THR A 16 27.66 -16.29 10.03
N ASP A 17 28.42 -16.24 8.93
CA ASP A 17 27.86 -16.09 7.58
C ASP A 17 27.25 -17.41 7.09
N PRO A 18 25.92 -17.48 6.88
CA PRO A 18 25.25 -18.70 6.45
C PRO A 18 25.70 -19.20 5.07
N LEU A 19 26.30 -18.34 4.24
CA LEU A 19 26.84 -18.71 2.92
C LEU A 19 28.16 -19.47 3.03
N LEU A 20 28.95 -19.19 4.07
CA LEU A 20 30.27 -19.80 4.28
C LEU A 20 30.21 -21.07 5.14
N ILE A 21 29.12 -21.25 5.90
CA ILE A 21 28.93 -22.41 6.78
C ILE A 21 28.59 -23.65 5.95
N LYS A 22 29.44 -24.68 6.08
CA LYS A 22 29.20 -26.01 5.52
C LYS A 22 28.32 -26.83 6.45
N ALA A 23 27.34 -27.55 5.89
CA ALA A 23 26.51 -28.47 6.66
C ALA A 23 27.34 -29.68 7.15
N PRO A 24 27.21 -30.10 8.41
CA PRO A 24 27.77 -31.37 8.85
C PRO A 24 27.02 -32.53 8.17
N LEU A 25 27.71 -33.63 7.86
CA LEU A 25 27.05 -34.82 7.34
C LEU A 25 26.02 -35.34 8.37
N GLY A 26 24.80 -35.62 7.91
CA GLY A 26 23.70 -36.11 8.75
C GLY A 26 23.06 -35.06 9.67
N ARG A 27 23.39 -33.77 9.53
CA ARG A 27 22.75 -32.68 10.29
C ARG A 27 22.35 -31.54 9.36
N SER A 28 21.33 -30.79 9.74
CA SER A 28 20.94 -29.58 9.00
C SER A 28 22.02 -28.51 9.07
N ARG A 29 22.14 -27.69 8.02
CA ARG A 29 23.06 -26.56 7.97
C ARG A 29 22.71 -25.53 9.05
N SER A 30 23.66 -25.18 9.92
CA SER A 30 23.48 -24.10 10.89
C SER A 30 23.45 -22.74 10.19
N LYS A 31 22.59 -21.83 10.65
CA LYS A 31 22.44 -20.47 10.07
C LYS A 31 23.38 -19.42 10.69
N GLY A 32 24.28 -19.82 11.58
CA GLY A 32 25.22 -18.90 12.24
C GLY A 32 24.61 -18.02 13.33
N PHE A 33 23.37 -18.29 13.74
CA PHE A 33 22.70 -17.61 14.86
C PHE A 33 23.01 -18.30 16.19
N ALA A 34 23.16 -17.51 17.26
CA ALA A 34 23.18 -18.01 18.62
C ALA A 34 21.77 -18.49 18.98
N VAL A 35 21.61 -19.81 19.09
CA VAL A 35 20.37 -20.43 19.52
C VAL A 35 20.38 -20.45 21.06
N PRO A 36 19.29 -20.04 21.73
CA PRO A 36 19.11 -20.24 23.16
C PRO A 36 19.45 -21.67 23.60
N GLY A 37 19.94 -21.82 24.83
CA GLY A 37 20.38 -23.10 25.39
C GLY A 37 19.27 -24.17 25.44
N PRO A 38 19.62 -25.40 25.83
CA PRO A 38 18.68 -26.53 25.83
C PRO A 38 17.45 -26.33 26.72
N ASP A 39 17.54 -25.44 27.71
CA ASP A 39 16.44 -25.11 28.63
C ASP A 39 15.39 -24.18 28.01
N PHE A 40 15.67 -23.62 26.81
CA PHE A 40 14.75 -22.74 26.11
C PHE A 40 13.81 -23.55 25.20
N THR A 41 12.51 -23.47 25.48
CA THR A 41 11.49 -24.06 24.63
C THR A 41 11.07 -23.06 23.55
N PHE A 42 11.29 -23.41 22.29
CA PHE A 42 10.81 -22.60 21.16
C PHE A 42 9.31 -22.77 20.98
N GLY A 43 8.63 -21.66 20.66
CA GLY A 43 7.19 -21.65 20.40
C GLY A 43 6.46 -20.61 21.25
N THR A 44 5.16 -20.49 21.02
CA THR A 44 4.26 -19.66 21.83
C THR A 44 3.65 -20.53 22.94
N SER A 45 3.89 -20.19 24.20
CA SER A 45 3.16 -20.81 25.31
C SER A 45 1.76 -20.21 25.39
N SER A 46 0.73 -21.06 25.43
CA SER A 46 -0.67 -20.64 25.57
C SER A 46 -0.99 -20.04 26.95
N ASN A 47 -0.03 -20.05 27.88
CA ASN A 47 -0.19 -19.63 29.27
C ASN A 47 0.19 -18.14 29.51
N TRP A 48 0.45 -17.38 28.43
CA TRP A 48 0.74 -15.94 28.55
C TRP A 48 -0.49 -15.13 28.94
N LEU A 49 -1.67 -15.56 28.48
CA LEU A 49 -2.93 -15.01 28.91
C LEU A 49 -3.33 -15.75 30.18
N ARG A 50 -2.88 -15.24 31.34
CA ARG A 50 -3.51 -15.59 32.62
C ARG A 50 -4.89 -14.96 32.64
N ASP A 51 -5.75 -15.42 31.75
CA ASP A 51 -7.18 -15.22 31.90
C ASP A 51 -7.52 -15.98 33.17
N GLY A 52 -7.88 -15.23 34.20
CA GLY A 52 -8.41 -15.77 35.42
C GLY A 52 -9.33 -16.94 35.12
N GLY A 53 -9.04 -18.10 35.72
CA GLY A 53 -9.77 -19.32 35.42
C GLY A 53 -11.26 -19.18 35.72
N VAL A 54 -12.02 -20.26 35.52
CA VAL A 54 -13.49 -20.26 35.72
C VAL A 54 -13.91 -19.66 37.07
N ALA A 55 -13.13 -19.89 38.14
CA ALA A 55 -13.38 -19.30 39.45
C ALA A 55 -13.31 -17.76 39.45
N GLU A 56 -12.33 -17.18 38.76
CA GLU A 56 -12.18 -15.72 38.66
C GLU A 56 -13.32 -15.13 37.80
N ALA A 57 -13.66 -15.76 36.69
CA ALA A 57 -14.79 -15.39 35.83
C ALA A 57 -16.16 -15.46 36.53
N LEU A 58 -16.36 -16.44 37.41
CA LEU A 58 -17.58 -16.56 38.23
C LEU A 58 -17.59 -15.58 39.41
N SER A 59 -16.42 -15.29 40.00
CA SER A 59 -16.31 -14.39 41.15
C SER A 59 -16.43 -12.91 40.79
N SER A 60 -16.10 -12.55 39.55
CA SER A 60 -16.18 -11.18 39.03
C SER A 60 -17.57 -10.90 38.45
N TRP A 61 -18.59 -10.87 39.30
CA TRP A 61 -19.90 -10.29 38.95
C TRP A 61 -19.84 -8.75 38.93
N ASN A 62 -18.82 -8.20 38.28
CA ASN A 62 -18.86 -6.79 37.94
C ASN A 62 -19.66 -6.70 36.65
N VAL A 63 -20.91 -6.23 36.79
CA VAL A 63 -21.65 -5.61 35.70
C VAL A 63 -20.67 -4.64 35.07
N GLN A 64 -20.17 -4.95 33.87
CA GLN A 64 -19.36 -3.98 33.16
C GLN A 64 -20.18 -2.69 33.19
N PRO A 65 -19.65 -1.54 33.69
CA PRO A 65 -20.33 -0.29 33.47
C PRO A 65 -20.51 -0.26 31.97
N ARG A 66 -21.78 -0.33 31.53
CA ARG A 66 -22.15 -0.43 30.13
C ARG A 66 -21.24 0.54 29.42
N GLN A 67 -20.30 0.02 28.62
CA GLN A 67 -19.49 0.88 27.80
C GLN A 67 -20.54 1.60 26.97
N GLU A 68 -20.75 2.88 27.28
CA GLU A 68 -21.63 3.72 26.51
C GLU A 68 -20.91 3.84 25.17
N GLU A 69 -21.12 2.84 24.32
CA GLU A 69 -20.89 2.88 22.89
C GLU A 69 -21.66 4.09 22.42
N SER A 70 -21.01 5.25 22.47
CA SER A 70 -21.53 6.60 22.25
C SER A 70 -22.98 6.54 21.85
N ALA A 71 -23.87 6.36 22.85
CA ALA A 71 -25.28 6.12 22.58
C ALA A 71 -25.68 7.31 21.75
N ALA A 72 -25.95 7.07 20.46
CA ALA A 72 -26.21 8.12 19.49
C ALA A 72 -27.21 9.05 20.15
N GLN A 73 -26.75 10.24 20.58
CA GLN A 73 -27.35 11.00 21.68
C GLN A 73 -28.86 10.99 21.52
N HIS A 74 -29.52 10.08 22.24
CA HIS A 74 -30.92 9.85 22.00
C HIS A 74 -31.60 11.09 22.55
N ALA A 75 -32.31 11.82 21.69
CA ALA A 75 -32.87 13.11 22.08
C ALA A 75 -33.69 12.92 23.36
N ASP A 76 -33.30 13.61 24.43
CA ASP A 76 -34.02 13.56 25.70
C ASP A 76 -35.36 14.28 25.52
N PHE A 77 -36.41 13.50 25.29
CA PHE A 77 -37.75 14.03 25.06
C PHE A 77 -38.32 14.73 26.30
N VAL A 78 -37.83 14.43 27.50
CA VAL A 78 -38.31 15.06 28.73
C VAL A 78 -37.84 16.51 28.81
N SER A 79 -36.54 16.76 28.59
CA SER A 79 -36.02 18.12 28.51
C SER A 79 -36.56 18.90 27.31
N LEU A 80 -36.66 18.28 26.13
CA LEU A 80 -37.24 18.90 24.94
C LEU A 80 -38.71 19.32 25.15
N ASN A 81 -39.52 18.47 25.78
CA ASN A 81 -40.92 18.81 26.06
C ASN A 81 -41.01 19.93 27.11
N ARG A 82 -40.13 19.90 28.13
CA ARG A 82 -40.06 20.98 29.12
C ARG A 82 -39.71 22.33 28.47
N GLU A 83 -38.78 22.35 27.53
CA GLU A 83 -38.43 23.57 26.77
C GLU A 83 -39.56 24.01 25.83
N ALA A 84 -40.23 23.08 25.17
CA ALA A 84 -41.37 23.37 24.30
C ALA A 84 -42.50 24.07 25.08
N VAL A 85 -42.83 23.56 26.27
CA VAL A 85 -43.83 24.17 27.16
C VAL A 85 -43.38 25.56 27.63
N LYS A 86 -42.09 25.75 27.96
CA LYS A 86 -41.55 27.09 28.26
C LYS A 86 -41.66 28.06 27.08
N SER A 87 -41.58 27.56 25.85
CA SER A 87 -41.74 28.37 24.63
C SER A 87 -43.21 28.58 24.22
N GLY A 88 -44.18 28.10 25.02
CA GLY A 88 -45.60 28.26 24.75
C GLY A 88 -46.21 27.25 23.78
N MET A 89 -45.45 26.21 23.40
CA MET A 89 -45.94 25.13 22.54
C MET A 89 -46.66 24.09 23.41
N VAL A 90 -47.99 24.06 23.33
CA VAL A 90 -48.84 23.19 24.16
C VAL A 90 -49.61 22.18 23.30
N THR A 91 -49.73 22.43 21.98
CA THR A 91 -50.44 21.55 21.06
C THR A 91 -49.55 20.38 20.62
N PRO A 92 -50.08 19.15 20.46
CA PRO A 92 -49.28 18.00 19.99
C PRO A 92 -48.56 18.21 18.65
N LYS A 93 -49.18 18.95 17.72
CA LYS A 93 -48.58 19.29 16.42
C LYS A 93 -47.36 20.20 16.56
N GLU A 94 -47.47 21.22 17.41
CA GLU A 94 -46.40 22.15 17.74
C GLU A 94 -45.24 21.43 18.44
N LEU A 95 -45.54 20.56 19.40
CA LEU A 95 -44.54 19.73 20.07
C LEU A 95 -43.78 18.83 19.08
N SER A 96 -44.48 18.22 18.11
CA SER A 96 -43.85 17.42 17.07
C SER A 96 -42.92 18.25 16.17
N GLN A 97 -43.34 19.46 15.79
CA GLN A 97 -42.50 20.38 15.00
C GLN A 97 -41.28 20.86 15.79
N TYR A 98 -41.49 21.21 17.08
CA TYR A 98 -40.43 21.64 17.99
C TYR A 98 -39.34 20.57 18.15
N ARG A 99 -39.75 19.29 18.34
CA ARG A 99 -38.82 18.15 18.38
C ARG A 99 -38.07 17.98 17.07
N ALA A 100 -38.74 18.08 15.92
CA ALA A 100 -38.12 17.91 14.61
C ALA A 100 -37.06 18.99 14.30
N GLN A 101 -37.28 20.23 14.75
CA GLN A 101 -36.32 21.31 14.57
C GLN A 101 -35.10 21.15 15.49
N ARG A 102 -35.32 20.81 16.77
CA ARG A 102 -34.26 20.81 17.80
C ARG A 102 -33.49 19.49 17.92
N ALA A 103 -34.06 18.37 17.47
CA ALA A 103 -33.36 17.10 17.33
C ALA A 103 -32.36 17.08 16.16
N GLN A 104 -32.53 17.95 15.15
CA GLN A 104 -31.59 18.06 14.02
C GLN A 104 -30.33 18.86 14.38
N SER A 105 -30.42 19.81 15.33
CA SER A 105 -29.27 20.58 15.78
C SER A 105 -28.24 19.75 16.55
N SER A 106 -28.66 18.80 17.40
CA SER A 106 -27.74 17.89 18.11
C SER A 106 -27.14 16.82 17.19
N ALA A 107 -27.86 16.41 16.14
CA ALA A 107 -27.36 15.48 15.16
C ALA A 107 -26.34 16.10 14.19
N SER A 108 -26.39 17.42 13.95
CA SER A 108 -25.52 18.12 12.99
C SER A 108 -24.08 18.28 13.48
N GLU A 109 -23.87 18.56 14.77
CA GLU A 109 -22.52 18.71 15.34
C GLU A 109 -21.71 17.39 15.31
N LEU A 110 -22.38 16.24 15.39
CA LEU A 110 -21.75 14.92 15.26
C LEU A 110 -21.53 14.48 13.79
N ARG A 111 -22.05 15.23 12.81
CA ARG A 111 -21.97 14.86 11.37
C ARG A 111 -20.71 15.38 10.68
N HIS A 112 -19.82 16.10 11.37
CA HIS A 112 -18.57 16.59 10.76
C HIS A 112 -17.48 15.52 10.61
N GLY A 113 -17.70 14.29 11.10
CA GLY A 113 -16.73 13.19 10.99
C GLY A 113 -17.18 11.98 10.18
N ARG A 114 -18.45 11.87 9.80
CA ARG A 114 -18.95 10.68 9.08
C ARG A 114 -19.71 11.08 7.83
N LEU A 115 -19.02 10.91 6.69
CA LEU A 115 -19.64 10.80 5.39
C LEU A 115 -20.83 9.84 5.49
N PRO A 116 -21.98 10.14 4.85
CA PRO A 116 -23.03 9.15 4.73
C PRO A 116 -22.40 7.92 4.09
N ARG A 117 -22.37 6.80 4.82
CA ARG A 117 -22.09 5.51 4.20
C ARG A 117 -23.22 5.30 3.21
N CYS A 118 -23.01 5.73 1.97
CA CYS A 118 -23.59 5.04 0.84
C CYS A 118 -23.34 3.56 1.14
N ARG A 119 -24.41 2.77 1.22
CA ARG A 119 -24.28 1.34 1.01
C ARG A 119 -23.89 1.23 -0.47
N ASP A 120 -22.62 1.47 -0.76
CA ASP A 120 -22.03 1.03 -2.00
C ASP A 120 -22.34 -0.47 -1.99
N GLN A 121 -23.23 -0.88 -2.90
CA GLN A 121 -23.42 -2.29 -3.18
C GLN A 121 -22.03 -2.77 -3.56
N VAL A 122 -21.37 -3.45 -2.64
CA VAL A 122 -20.08 -4.07 -2.87
C VAL A 122 -20.33 -4.99 -4.06
N PRO A 123 -19.75 -4.72 -5.24
CA PRO A 123 -19.88 -5.64 -6.36
C PRO A 123 -19.35 -6.99 -5.89
N ASP A 124 -19.83 -8.09 -6.46
CA ASP A 124 -19.32 -9.42 -6.16
C ASP A 124 -17.81 -9.49 -6.53
N ILE A 125 -16.97 -9.10 -5.57
CA ILE A 125 -15.52 -9.00 -5.73
C ILE A 125 -14.91 -10.19 -5.01
N THR A 126 -14.47 -11.17 -5.79
CA THR A 126 -13.65 -12.26 -5.27
C THR A 126 -12.26 -11.72 -4.98
N PHE A 127 -11.90 -11.63 -3.70
CA PHE A 127 -10.53 -11.34 -3.28
C PHE A 127 -9.66 -12.59 -3.43
N GLY A 128 -8.48 -12.43 -4.01
CA GLY A 128 -7.52 -13.52 -4.19
C GLY A 128 -6.92 -13.56 -5.60
N VAL A 129 -5.81 -14.30 -5.73
CA VAL A 129 -5.22 -14.60 -7.03
C VAL A 129 -6.07 -15.68 -7.68
N ARG A 130 -6.69 -15.38 -8.84
CA ARG A 130 -7.44 -16.39 -9.61
C ARG A 130 -6.52 -17.59 -9.88
N ASN A 131 -7.03 -18.80 -9.71
CA ASN A 131 -6.27 -20.00 -10.07
C ASN A 131 -5.79 -19.86 -11.52
N ARG A 132 -4.47 -19.96 -11.71
CA ARG A 132 -3.87 -20.01 -13.03
C ARG A 132 -4.58 -21.15 -13.79
N PRO A 133 -5.05 -20.93 -15.03
CA PRO A 133 -5.65 -22.01 -15.81
C PRO A 133 -4.65 -23.16 -15.90
N SER A 134 -5.14 -24.39 -15.71
CA SER A 134 -4.33 -25.58 -15.90
C SER A 134 -3.73 -25.56 -17.32
N SER A 135 -2.47 -25.97 -17.44
CA SER A 135 -1.86 -26.16 -18.76
C SER A 135 -2.76 -27.06 -19.62
N PRO A 136 -3.10 -26.68 -20.86
CA PRO A 136 -3.91 -27.52 -21.73
C PRO A 136 -3.32 -28.92 -21.85
N MET A 137 -4.14 -29.96 -21.64
CA MET A 137 -3.67 -31.36 -21.63
C MET A 137 -3.04 -31.76 -22.97
N SER A 138 -3.55 -31.21 -24.08
CA SER A 138 -3.00 -31.39 -25.43
C SER A 138 -1.51 -31.04 -25.50
N ASP A 139 -1.12 -29.93 -24.89
CA ASP A 139 0.24 -29.39 -24.97
C ASP A 139 1.22 -30.20 -24.10
N VAL A 140 0.70 -30.80 -23.04
CA VAL A 140 1.44 -31.72 -22.16
C VAL A 140 1.67 -33.04 -22.89
N LEU A 141 0.62 -33.63 -23.46
CA LEU A 141 0.69 -34.90 -24.20
C LEU A 141 1.53 -34.80 -25.48
N SER A 142 1.50 -33.65 -26.15
CA SER A 142 2.30 -33.39 -27.37
C SER A 142 3.73 -32.90 -27.07
N HIS A 143 4.16 -32.89 -25.80
CA HIS A 143 5.49 -32.44 -25.37
C HIS A 143 5.88 -31.04 -25.86
N GLN A 144 4.90 -30.16 -26.13
CA GLN A 144 5.17 -28.82 -26.67
C GLN A 144 6.03 -27.97 -25.74
N TYR A 145 5.90 -28.13 -24.42
CA TYR A 145 6.74 -27.41 -23.46
C TYR A 145 8.21 -27.79 -23.54
N ALA A 146 8.51 -29.07 -23.77
CA ALA A 146 9.88 -29.54 -23.96
C ALA A 146 10.47 -28.99 -25.27
N GLN A 147 9.67 -29.00 -26.35
CA GLN A 147 10.06 -28.42 -27.64
C GLN A 147 10.32 -26.91 -27.54
N ARG A 148 9.44 -26.16 -26.86
CA ARG A 148 9.61 -24.73 -26.62
C ARG A 148 10.85 -24.43 -25.80
N TRP A 149 11.12 -25.24 -24.76
CA TRP A 149 12.32 -25.10 -23.95
C TRP A 149 13.60 -25.34 -24.77
N LEU A 150 13.64 -26.39 -25.60
CA LEU A 150 14.77 -26.66 -26.50
C LEU A 150 15.00 -25.50 -27.48
N HIS A 151 13.93 -24.96 -28.05
CA HIS A 151 14.00 -23.83 -28.96
C HIS A 151 14.50 -22.56 -28.26
N ASP A 152 14.06 -22.30 -27.03
CA ASP A 152 14.57 -21.19 -26.21
C ASP A 152 16.04 -21.40 -25.83
N GLN A 153 16.47 -22.62 -25.52
CA GLN A 153 17.90 -22.90 -25.28
C GLN A 153 18.73 -22.60 -26.53
N LEU A 154 18.28 -23.01 -27.71
CA LEU A 154 18.97 -22.74 -28.97
C LEU A 154 19.03 -21.23 -29.28
N LYS A 155 17.93 -20.50 -29.07
CA LYS A 155 17.90 -19.04 -29.16
C LYS A 155 18.84 -18.39 -28.16
N ASN A 156 18.86 -18.85 -26.91
CA ASN A 156 19.72 -18.31 -25.87
C ASN A 156 21.20 -18.59 -26.15
N GLN A 157 21.55 -19.73 -26.74
CA GLN A 157 22.93 -20.00 -27.19
C GLN A 157 23.35 -19.03 -28.30
N THR A 158 22.50 -18.81 -29.31
CA THR A 158 22.81 -17.85 -30.40
C THR A 158 22.86 -16.40 -29.92
N ASN A 159 22.07 -16.03 -28.90
CA ASN A 159 22.08 -14.70 -28.30
C ASN A 159 23.24 -14.48 -27.32
N ASN A 160 23.66 -15.50 -26.56
CA ASN A 160 24.84 -15.41 -25.68
C ASN A 160 26.13 -15.14 -26.46
N LEU A 161 26.23 -15.64 -27.70
CA LEU A 161 27.36 -15.34 -28.59
C LEU A 161 27.37 -13.86 -29.05
N LYS A 162 26.20 -13.23 -29.16
CA LYS A 162 26.03 -11.82 -29.56
C LYS A 162 26.20 -10.84 -28.40
N CYS A 163 25.81 -11.24 -27.20
CA CYS A 163 25.87 -10.43 -25.99
C CYS A 163 27.10 -10.75 -25.13
N LYS A 164 28.31 -10.66 -25.70
CA LYS A 164 29.51 -10.56 -24.87
C LYS A 164 29.49 -9.19 -24.18
N MET A 165 29.14 -9.17 -22.89
CA MET A 165 29.26 -7.95 -22.08
C MET A 165 30.70 -7.43 -22.20
N LYS A 166 30.86 -6.17 -22.62
CA LYS A 166 32.18 -5.55 -22.64
C LYS A 166 32.77 -5.62 -21.22
N PRO A 167 34.01 -6.10 -21.03
CA PRO A 167 34.65 -6.09 -19.72
C PRO A 167 34.60 -4.66 -19.13
N GLY A 168 34.07 -4.53 -17.91
CA GLY A 168 33.93 -3.23 -17.24
C GLY A 168 32.52 -2.60 -17.30
N CYS A 169 31.58 -3.15 -18.07
CA CYS A 169 30.19 -2.71 -18.02
C CYS A 169 29.44 -3.48 -16.90
N ILE A 170 29.25 -2.84 -15.75
CA ILE A 170 28.40 -3.37 -14.68
C ILE A 170 26.96 -3.34 -15.20
N PRO A 171 26.24 -4.47 -15.25
CA PRO A 171 24.85 -4.47 -15.68
C PRO A 171 24.02 -3.66 -14.69
N ASP A 172 23.18 -2.77 -15.22
CA ASP A 172 22.29 -1.99 -14.39
C ASP A 172 21.36 -2.91 -13.62
N THR A 173 21.39 -2.80 -12.28
CA THR A 173 20.46 -3.51 -11.40
C THR A 173 19.13 -2.75 -11.35
N ARG A 174 18.04 -3.43 -10.99
CA ARG A 174 16.73 -2.78 -10.82
C ARG A 174 16.81 -1.53 -9.93
N THR A 175 17.69 -1.54 -8.91
CA THR A 175 17.94 -0.39 -8.05
C THR A 175 18.69 0.75 -8.75
N SER A 176 19.67 0.48 -9.63
CA SER A 176 20.32 1.53 -10.42
C SER A 176 19.36 2.15 -11.42
N LEU A 177 18.51 1.34 -12.06
CA LEU A 177 17.41 1.81 -12.90
C LEU A 177 16.44 2.71 -12.11
N LEU A 178 16.01 2.30 -10.91
CA LEU A 178 15.12 3.09 -10.06
C LEU A 178 15.75 4.42 -9.58
N ARG A 179 17.06 4.44 -9.34
CA ARG A 179 17.81 5.67 -9.01
C ARG A 179 17.95 6.59 -10.22
N ARG A 180 18.09 6.05 -11.42
CA ARG A 180 18.17 6.81 -12.68
C ARG A 180 16.80 7.29 -13.15
N SER A 181 15.74 6.53 -12.89
CA SER A 181 14.37 6.96 -13.14
C SER A 181 13.98 8.02 -12.13
N LYS A 182 14.24 9.29 -12.47
CA LYS A 182 13.59 10.41 -11.79
C LYS A 182 12.09 10.18 -11.92
N SER A 183 11.38 10.05 -10.80
CA SER A 183 9.91 10.02 -10.81
C SER A 183 9.45 11.23 -11.60
N LEU A 184 8.61 11.00 -12.61
CA LEU A 184 8.00 12.09 -13.35
C LEU A 184 7.37 13.03 -12.32
N PRO A 185 7.64 14.35 -12.39
CA PRO A 185 6.99 15.28 -11.49
C PRO A 185 5.50 15.09 -11.71
N VAL A 186 4.85 14.55 -10.69
CA VAL A 186 3.40 14.49 -10.63
C VAL A 186 2.99 15.94 -10.74
N ILE A 187 2.36 16.29 -11.86
CA ILE A 187 1.68 17.57 -11.98
C ILE A 187 0.50 17.44 -11.01
N GLU A 188 0.74 17.76 -9.75
CA GLU A 188 -0.30 17.97 -8.77
C GLU A 188 -1.04 19.24 -9.19
N THR A 189 -1.90 19.10 -10.19
CA THR A 189 -3.04 20.01 -10.27
C THR A 189 -3.92 19.56 -9.12
N PRO A 190 -4.04 20.33 -8.02
CA PRO A 190 -4.94 19.95 -6.95
C PRO A 190 -6.32 19.74 -7.58
N PRO A 191 -7.01 18.64 -7.28
CA PRO A 191 -8.27 18.30 -7.91
C PRO A 191 -9.25 19.46 -7.69
N LYS A 192 -9.59 20.16 -8.77
CA LYS A 192 -10.63 21.18 -8.75
C LYS A 192 -11.97 20.49 -9.04
N PRO A 193 -12.95 20.54 -8.14
CA PRO A 193 -14.28 20.02 -8.42
C PRO A 193 -14.90 20.77 -9.61
N ALA A 194 -15.64 20.08 -10.48
CA ALA A 194 -16.22 20.67 -11.70
C ALA A 194 -17.04 21.95 -11.44
N ARG A 195 -17.74 22.01 -10.32
CA ARG A 195 -18.52 23.19 -9.86
C ARG A 195 -17.68 24.44 -9.63
N PHE A 196 -16.36 24.33 -9.46
CA PHE A 196 -15.44 25.45 -9.26
C PHE A 196 -14.48 25.67 -10.43
N ALA A 197 -14.74 25.07 -11.59
CA ALA A 197 -13.91 25.27 -12.78
C ALA A 197 -13.97 26.72 -13.30
N GLN A 198 -15.11 27.38 -13.13
CA GLN A 198 -15.37 28.75 -13.59
C GLN A 198 -15.09 29.81 -12.52
N VAL A 199 -14.84 29.42 -11.26
CA VAL A 199 -14.63 30.35 -10.15
C VAL A 199 -13.15 30.71 -10.06
N GLY A 200 -12.85 32.00 -10.24
CA GLY A 200 -11.50 32.55 -10.08
C GLY A 200 -11.04 32.56 -8.62
N PRO A 201 -9.73 32.75 -8.37
CA PRO A 201 -9.22 32.90 -7.01
C PRO A 201 -9.86 34.11 -6.33
N ALA A 202 -10.48 33.90 -5.17
CA ALA A 202 -11.16 34.95 -4.42
C ALA A 202 -10.20 35.89 -3.68
N LEU A 203 -8.95 35.47 -3.49
CA LEU A 203 -7.92 36.22 -2.77
C LEU A 203 -6.66 36.34 -3.64
N ASP A 204 -6.12 37.54 -3.71
CA ASP A 204 -4.77 37.79 -4.20
C ASP A 204 -3.82 37.85 -3.01
N THR A 205 -2.96 36.84 -2.87
CA THR A 205 -1.98 36.76 -1.78
C THR A 205 -0.65 37.43 -2.15
N PHE A 206 -0.52 37.95 -3.38
CA PHE A 206 0.70 38.63 -3.81
C PHE A 206 0.71 40.08 -3.34
N ARG A 207 1.87 40.54 -2.89
CA ARG A 207 2.07 41.92 -2.41
C ARG A 207 2.09 42.92 -3.57
N ASP A 208 2.71 42.54 -4.70
CA ASP A 208 2.82 43.37 -5.91
C ASP A 208 2.48 42.58 -7.19
N GLN A 209 1.93 43.26 -8.19
CA GLN A 209 1.54 42.65 -9.48
C GLN A 209 2.74 42.04 -10.23
N GLU A 210 3.93 42.63 -10.11
CA GLU A 210 5.15 42.11 -10.73
C GLU A 210 5.58 40.77 -10.13
N THR A 211 5.46 40.64 -8.80
CA THR A 211 5.76 39.38 -8.10
C THR A 211 4.80 38.27 -8.50
N ARG A 212 3.53 38.61 -8.74
CA ARG A 212 2.51 37.72 -9.26
C ARG A 212 2.89 37.19 -10.64
N VAL A 213 3.17 38.07 -11.60
CA VAL A 213 3.54 37.68 -12.98
C VAL A 213 4.81 36.82 -12.99
N ARG A 214 5.81 37.18 -12.19
CA ARG A 214 7.06 36.40 -12.06
C ARG A 214 6.82 35.00 -11.50
N ALA A 215 6.01 34.86 -10.46
CA ALA A 215 5.69 33.57 -9.85
C ALA A 215 4.90 32.65 -10.80
N PHE A 216 3.90 33.20 -11.52
CA PHE A 216 3.16 32.43 -12.53
C PHE A 216 4.03 32.07 -13.74
N GLY A 217 4.94 32.97 -14.16
CA GLY A 217 5.93 32.70 -15.21
C GLY A 217 6.87 31.55 -14.85
N ALA A 218 7.42 31.54 -13.63
CA ALA A 218 8.29 30.48 -13.13
C ALA A 218 7.58 29.11 -13.05
N ARG A 219 6.30 29.09 -12.64
CA ARG A 219 5.49 27.85 -12.63
C ARG A 219 5.20 27.33 -14.04
N ARG A 220 4.96 28.22 -15.01
CA ARG A 220 4.75 27.83 -16.41
C ARG A 220 6.03 27.28 -17.02
N SER A 221 7.17 27.95 -16.84
CA SER A 221 8.45 27.47 -17.36
C SER A 221 8.87 26.14 -16.73
N SER A 222 8.70 25.96 -15.41
CA SER A 222 8.96 24.67 -14.76
C SER A 222 8.07 23.55 -15.31
N SER A 223 6.78 23.81 -15.55
CA SER A 223 5.86 22.84 -16.17
C SER A 223 6.21 22.49 -17.63
N GLN A 224 6.76 23.45 -18.37
CA GLN A 224 7.10 23.29 -19.78
C GLN A 224 8.43 22.54 -19.97
N THR A 225 9.42 22.80 -19.11
CA THR A 225 10.65 22.01 -19.00
C THR A 225 10.35 20.56 -18.62
N GLN A 226 9.36 20.31 -17.76
CA GLN A 226 8.93 18.95 -17.43
C GLN A 226 8.25 18.23 -18.61
N ARG A 227 7.45 18.95 -19.40
CA ARG A 227 6.80 18.42 -20.61
C ARG A 227 7.77 18.16 -21.77
N SER A 228 8.81 18.95 -21.94
CA SER A 228 9.81 18.73 -23.01
C SER A 228 10.71 17.53 -22.71
N VAL A 229 11.12 17.33 -21.45
CA VAL A 229 11.89 16.16 -20.99
C VAL A 229 11.09 14.85 -21.17
N LEU A 230 9.78 14.88 -20.98
CA LEU A 230 8.87 13.76 -21.27
C LEU A 230 8.79 13.40 -22.76
N ARG A 231 9.01 14.39 -23.64
CA ARG A 231 8.86 14.23 -25.09
C ARG A 231 10.15 13.72 -25.74
N THR A 232 11.31 14.11 -25.22
CA THR A 232 12.61 13.56 -25.67
C THR A 232 12.85 12.12 -25.17
N ALA A 233 12.26 11.73 -24.03
CA ALA A 233 12.29 10.34 -23.54
C ALA A 233 11.43 9.35 -24.37
N ARG A 234 10.60 9.84 -25.29
CA ARG A 234 9.77 9.03 -26.20
C ARG A 234 10.41 8.78 -27.57
N HIS A 235 11.57 9.40 -27.87
CA HIS A 235 12.15 9.40 -29.21
C HIS A 235 13.50 8.66 -29.36
N GLU A 236 14.03 8.05 -28.30
CA GLU A 236 15.20 7.16 -28.39
C GLU A 236 14.73 5.71 -28.50
N GLU A 237 14.16 5.36 -29.66
CA GLU A 237 14.01 3.98 -30.15
C GLU A 237 15.03 3.79 -31.29
N PRO A 238 15.97 2.83 -31.23
CA PRO A 238 16.94 2.63 -32.28
C PRO A 238 16.39 1.68 -33.36
N GLY A 239 16.29 2.17 -34.60
CA GLY A 239 16.36 1.32 -35.79
C GLY A 239 15.17 1.41 -36.76
N GLY A 240 15.26 2.31 -37.73
CA GLY A 240 14.44 2.30 -38.96
C GLY A 240 15.36 2.34 -40.18
N LYS A 241 15.31 1.27 -40.99
CA LYS A 241 16.18 1.02 -42.15
C LYS A 241 15.97 2.07 -43.26
N ARG A 242 17.10 2.53 -43.82
CA ARG A 242 17.17 3.31 -45.07
C ARG A 242 16.74 2.41 -46.23
N VAL A 243 15.74 2.84 -46.99
CA VAL A 243 15.40 2.26 -48.31
C VAL A 243 15.84 3.28 -49.35
N GLU A 244 16.78 2.89 -50.20
CA GLU A 244 17.22 3.66 -51.37
C GLU A 244 16.15 3.57 -52.48
N PRO A 245 15.90 4.65 -53.22
CA PRO A 245 15.01 4.62 -54.38
C PRO A 245 15.75 4.12 -55.63
N LEU A 246 15.00 3.46 -56.52
CA LEU A 246 15.37 3.16 -57.91
C LEU A 246 15.39 4.44 -58.76
#